data_AF-A0A2P5L415-F1
#
_entry.id   AF-A0A2P5L415-F1
#
_cell.length_a   1.000
_cell.length_b   1.000
_cell.length_c   1.000
_cell.angle_alpha   90.00
_cell.angle_beta   90.00
_cell.angle_gamma   90.00
#
_symmetry.space_group_name_H-M   'P 1'
#
loop_
_entity.id
_entity.type
_entity.pdbx_description
1 polymer ?
#
loop_
_entity_poly.entity_id
_entity_poly.type
_entity_poly.pdbx_seq_one_letter_code
_entity_poly.pdbx_strand_id
1 'polypeptide(L)' 'MMRGQDVLDMQLRLKKLNMHGLGQPDGLYGAATDAAVREFQSAHGLNDDGIVGTKTWSAMFG' A
#
# COMPACT_ATOMS: atom_id res chain seq x y z
N MET A 1 8.73 6.55 10.04
CA MET A 1 9.41 5.80 8.97
C MET A 1 8.79 4.42 8.95
N MET A 2 8.23 3.98 7.82
CA MET A 2 7.84 2.58 7.67
C MET A 2 9.12 1.73 7.77
N ARG A 3 9.16 0.81 8.71
CA ARG A 3 10.19 -0.22 8.80
C ARG A 3 9.81 -1.36 7.86
N GLY A 4 10.74 -2.27 7.54
CA GLY A 4 10.46 -3.40 6.62
C GLY A 4 9.22 -4.23 7.00
N GLN A 5 8.92 -4.35 8.30
CA GLN A 5 7.70 -4.99 8.78
C GLN A 5 6.43 -4.21 8.43
N ASP A 6 6.45 -2.88 8.55
CA ASP A 6 5.29 -2.03 8.20
C ASP A 6 4.98 -2.13 6.69
N VAL A 7 6.03 -2.24 5.87
CA VAL A 7 5.88 -2.46 4.42
C VAL A 7 5.28 -3.83 4.13
N LEU A 8 5.73 -4.87 4.84
CA LEU A 8 5.18 -6.21 4.68
C LEU A 8 3.70 -6.27 5.09
N ASP A 9 3.34 -5.69 6.22
CA ASP A 9 1.97 -5.64 6.72
C ASP A 9 1.05 -4.88 5.75
N MET A 10 1.55 -3.77 5.18
CA MET A 10 0.86 -3.03 4.14
C MET A 10 0.70 -3.83 2.85
N GLN A 11 1.75 -4.51 2.37
CA GLN A 11 1.64 -5.39 1.19
C GLN A 11 0.60 -6.50 1.44
N LEU A 12 0.60 -7.13 2.61
CA LEU A 12 -0.42 -8.12 2.98
C LEU A 12 -1.82 -7.53 2.99
N ARG A 13 -1.97 -6.29 3.48
CA ARG A 13 -3.25 -5.58 3.47
C ARG A 13 -3.73 -5.25 2.05
N LEU A 14 -2.86 -4.72 1.21
CA LEU A 14 -3.14 -4.44 -0.21
C LEU A 14 -3.59 -5.70 -0.96
N LYS A 15 -2.90 -6.83 -0.72
CA LYS A 15 -3.27 -8.13 -1.29
C LYS A 15 -4.66 -8.59 -0.82
N LYS A 16 -4.98 -8.40 0.47
CA LYS A 16 -6.30 -8.72 1.02
C LYS A 16 -7.42 -7.83 0.46
N LEU A 17 -7.08 -6.59 0.09
CA LEU A 17 -7.98 -5.64 -0.55
C LEU A 17 -8.11 -5.86 -2.07
N ASN A 18 -7.50 -6.91 -2.62
CA ASN A 18 -7.46 -7.21 -4.06
C ASN A 18 -6.86 -6.09 -4.91
N MET A 19 -5.89 -5.35 -4.38
CA MET A 19 -5.12 -4.40 -5.19
C MET A 19 -4.23 -5.18 -6.16
N HIS A 20 -4.20 -4.75 -7.42
CA HIS A 20 -3.59 -5.46 -8.52
C HIS A 20 -2.09 -5.16 -8.62
N GLY A 21 -1.35 -6.03 -9.32
CA GLY A 21 0.08 -5.85 -9.59
C GLY A 21 1.00 -6.04 -8.38
N LEU A 22 0.44 -6.22 -7.17
CA LEU A 22 1.21 -6.59 -5.99
C LEU A 22 1.69 -8.05 -6.14
N GLY A 23 3.00 -8.23 -6.30
CA GLY A 23 3.66 -9.53 -6.35
C GLY A 23 3.60 -10.27 -5.01
N GLN A 24 4.60 -11.11 -4.73
CA GLN A 24 4.73 -11.68 -3.38
C GLN A 24 5.19 -10.60 -2.40
N PRO A 25 4.51 -10.42 -1.26
CA PRO A 25 4.96 -9.51 -0.21
C PRO A 25 6.36 -9.91 0.28
N ASP A 26 7.29 -8.97 0.21
CA ASP A 26 8.72 -9.14 0.49
C ASP A 26 9.24 -8.12 1.53
N GLY A 27 8.38 -7.22 1.99
CA GLY A 27 8.75 -6.12 2.89
C GLY A 27 9.53 -4.99 2.22
N LEU A 28 9.60 -4.98 0.88
CA LEU A 28 10.29 -3.94 0.11
C LEU A 28 9.32 -3.01 -0.61
N TYR A 29 9.57 -1.72 -0.48
CA TYR A 29 8.78 -0.70 -1.17
C TYR A 29 9.34 -0.47 -2.57
N GLY A 30 9.00 -1.37 -3.51
CA GLY A 30 9.37 -1.29 -4.91
C GLY A 30 8.23 -0.82 -5.83
N ALA A 31 8.46 -0.86 -7.14
CA ALA A 31 7.49 -0.38 -8.14
C ALA A 31 6.13 -1.10 -8.08
N ALA A 32 6.10 -2.40 -7.79
CA ALA A 32 4.85 -3.14 -7.61
C ALA A 32 4.06 -2.67 -6.37
N THR A 33 4.77 -2.36 -5.29
CA THR A 33 4.18 -1.82 -4.06
C THR A 33 3.64 -0.41 -4.29
N ASP A 34 4.40 0.46 -4.97
CA ASP A 34 3.97 1.81 -5.35
C ASP A 34 2.69 1.77 -6.20
N ALA A 35 2.65 0.94 -7.25
CA ALA A 35 1.49 0.81 -8.11
C ALA A 35 0.22 0.39 -7.34
N ALA A 36 0.33 -0.62 -6.47
CA ALA A 36 -0.78 -1.08 -5.65
C ALA A 36 -1.23 -0.02 -4.62
N VAL A 37 -0.31 0.79 -4.09
CA VAL A 37 -0.66 1.90 -3.19
C VAL A 37 -1.40 2.99 -3.94
N ARG A 38 -0.98 3.36 -5.15
CA ARG A 38 -1.69 4.35 -5.98
C ARG A 38 -3.09 3.88 -6.34
N GLU A 39 -3.23 2.61 -6.72
CA GLU A 39 -4.53 2.01 -6.98
C GLU A 39 -5.44 2.10 -5.76
N PHE A 40 -4.93 1.71 -4.58
CA PHE A 40 -5.66 1.83 -3.32
C PHE A 40 -6.09 3.28 -3.04
N GLN A 41 -5.16 4.22 -3.19
CA GLN A 41 -5.41 5.64 -2.98
C GLN A 41 -6.53 6.14 -3.90
N SER A 42 -6.44 5.84 -5.21
CA SER A 42 -7.47 6.18 -6.19
C SER A 42 -8.83 5.56 -5.84
N ALA A 43 -8.86 4.27 -5.49
CA ALA A 43 -10.08 3.56 -5.11
C ALA A 43 -10.77 4.14 -3.85
N HIS A 44 -10.02 4.83 -2.99
CA HIS A 44 -10.52 5.45 -1.75
C HIS A 44 -10.61 6.97 -1.82
N GLY A 45 -10.49 7.58 -3.01
CA GLY A 45 -10.59 9.02 -3.20
C GLY A 45 -9.48 9.83 -2.53
N LEU A 46 -8.30 9.23 -2.34
CA LEU A 46 -7.09 9.87 -1.85
C LEU A 46 -6.22 10.36 -3.01
N ASN A 47 -5.23 11.20 -2.70
CA ASN A 47 -4.18 11.55 -3.65
C ASN A 47 -3.36 10.29 -3.99
N ASP A 48 -3.26 9.95 -5.26
CA ASP A 48 -2.60 8.74 -5.78
C ASP A 48 -1.09 8.94 -6.01
N ASP A 49 -0.43 9.56 -5.02
CA ASP A 49 0.99 9.91 -5.07
C ASP A 49 1.94 8.73 -4.77
N GLY A 50 1.40 7.58 -4.36
CA GLY A 50 2.18 6.41 -3.93
C GLY A 50 2.80 6.58 -2.54
N ILE A 51 2.51 7.69 -1.84
CA ILE A 51 3.08 7.97 -0.52
C ILE A 51 2.10 7.51 0.56
N VAL A 52 2.54 6.56 1.37
CA VAL A 52 1.75 6.05 2.50
C VAL A 52 1.90 6.98 3.70
N GLY A 53 1.14 8.08 3.67
CA GLY A 53 0.99 9.00 4.80
C GLY A 53 -0.11 8.57 5.77
N THR A 54 -0.37 9.39 6.79
CA THR A 54 -1.35 9.08 7.84
C THR A 54 -2.75 8.82 7.28
N LYS A 55 -3.18 9.55 6.24
CA LYS A 55 -4.48 9.35 5.59
C LYS A 55 -4.59 7.99 4.91
N THR A 56 -3.58 7.63 4.13
CA THR A 56 -3.51 6.31 3.45
C THR A 56 -3.45 5.19 4.47
N TRP A 57 -2.65 5.35 5.53
CA TRP A 57 -2.54 4.37 6.60
C TRP A 57 -3.87 4.18 7.34
N SER A 58 -4.54 5.27 7.73
CA SER A 58 -5.87 5.21 8.36
C SER A 58 -6.93 4.60 7.45
N ALA A 59 -6.89 4.86 6.14
CA ALA A 59 -7.82 4.21 5.20
C ALA A 59 -7.54 2.70 5.06
N MET A 60 -6.28 2.27 5.16
CA MET A 60 -5.93 0.85 5.07
C MET A 60 -6.25 0.07 6.35
N PHE A 61 -5.99 0.65 7.52
CA PHE A 61 -5.97 -0.07 8.82
C PHE A 61 -6.96 0.45 9.86
N GLY A 62 -7.63 1.57 9.61
CA GLY A 62 -8.69 2.11 10.45
C GLY A 62 -10.00 1.35 10.34
#